data_AF-A0A948UE74-F1
#
_entry.id   AF-A0A948UE74-F1
#
_cell.length_a   1.000
_cell.length_b   1.000
_cell.length_c   1.000
_cell.angle_alpha   90.00
_cell.angle_beta   90.00
_cell.angle_gamma   90.00
#
_symmetry.space_group_name_H-M   'P 1'
#
loop_
_entity.id
_entity.type
_entity.pdbx_description
1 polymer ?
#
loop_
_entity_poly.entity_id
_entity_poly.type
_entity_poly.pdbx_seq_one_letter_code
_entity_poly.pdbx_strand_id
1 'polypeptide(L)'
;MSRAGSNTHKIICFFLLITLFLSPFSTKADTIDNLQKKINEFKGQQKVLEDQRAEYAKSLLEKQKTAANLENQIALLDNEISLTKNKIGETELNIEKAILEIEKLNAEIIKKEQDISRQSEVLSSLMREIFEQDSETTLSILLKNNNFSDFLNDAFYLEQTQNKITDSIENLKTLKEQSEWQRKQEVSKKEELDNFKNELIVRQTELDLTTASKKELLGKTKGEQSRYENLLKRVEEQRNEILGNIEELMRQKAAELARVQAGQFKPAPNPKAEAWHYYQTDPRWGDSFIGFSKSTMK
;
A
#
# COMPACT_ATOMS: atom_id res chain seq x y z
N MET A 1 18.61 10.45 -19.86
CA MET A 1 18.37 11.32 -21.03
C MET A 1 17.73 10.49 -22.13
N SER A 2 16.41 10.60 -22.37
CA SER A 2 15.81 10.18 -23.64
C SER A 2 14.39 10.72 -23.82
N ARG A 3 14.21 11.47 -24.91
CA ARG A 3 12.99 11.72 -25.72
C ARG A 3 11.71 12.16 -24.99
N ALA A 4 11.63 13.46 -24.70
CA ALA A 4 10.38 14.22 -24.63
C ALA A 4 10.43 15.32 -25.70
N GLY A 5 9.90 15.09 -26.90
CA GLY A 5 10.09 16.04 -28.01
C GLY A 5 9.29 15.79 -29.28
N SER A 6 8.09 15.21 -29.22
CA SER A 6 7.25 15.05 -30.43
C SER A 6 5.79 15.49 -30.30
N ASN A 7 5.29 15.75 -29.09
CA ASN A 7 3.87 16.09 -28.87
C ASN A 7 3.61 17.59 -28.63
N THR A 8 4.63 18.38 -28.29
CA THR A 8 4.49 19.84 -28.13
C THR A 8 4.36 20.55 -29.47
N HIS A 9 5.01 20.04 -30.53
CA HIS A 9 4.87 20.59 -31.89
C HIS A 9 3.49 20.35 -32.50
N LYS A 10 2.81 19.24 -32.19
CA LYS A 10 1.45 18.97 -32.70
C LYS A 10 0.38 19.86 -32.05
N ILE A 11 0.58 20.22 -30.78
CA ILE A 11 -0.35 21.10 -30.02
C ILE A 11 -0.18 22.56 -30.46
N ILE A 12 1.05 23.01 -30.74
CA ILE A 12 1.33 24.36 -31.24
C ILE A 12 0.81 24.53 -32.68
N CYS A 13 0.90 23.52 -33.54
CA CYS A 13 0.33 23.58 -34.89
C CYS A 13 -1.21 23.63 -34.92
N PHE A 14 -1.88 23.09 -33.89
CA PHE A 14 -3.34 23.17 -33.80
C PHE A 14 -3.81 24.55 -33.29
N PHE A 15 -3.06 25.16 -32.37
CA PHE A 15 -3.35 26.49 -31.84
C PHE A 15 -3.12 27.62 -32.87
N LEU A 16 -2.18 27.42 -33.81
CA LEU A 16 -1.82 28.41 -34.83
C LEU A 16 -2.77 28.41 -36.05
N LEU A 17 -3.63 27.39 -36.19
CA LEU A 17 -4.59 27.31 -37.30
C LEU A 17 -5.88 28.13 -37.05
N ILE A 18 -6.08 28.64 -35.83
CA ILE A 18 -7.30 29.37 -35.43
C ILE A 18 -7.20 30.89 -35.67
N THR A 19 -6.00 31.44 -35.89
CA THR A 19 -5.80 32.91 -35.95
C THR A 19 -5.66 33.50 -37.36
N LEU A 20 -5.79 32.73 -38.43
CA LEU A 20 -5.53 33.22 -39.80
C LEU A 20 -6.74 33.10 -40.74
N PHE A 21 -7.92 33.56 -40.34
CA PHE A 21 -9.04 33.75 -41.28
C PHE A 21 -9.91 34.96 -40.89
N LEU A 22 -9.29 36.14 -40.82
CA LEU A 22 -9.99 37.42 -40.90
C LEU A 22 -9.59 38.12 -42.20
N SER A 23 -10.34 37.87 -43.28
CA SER A 23 -10.39 38.73 -44.46
C SER A 23 -11.84 38.80 -44.95
N PRO A 24 -12.41 39.99 -45.18
CA PRO A 24 -13.79 40.13 -45.62
C PRO A 24 -13.83 40.10 -47.16
N PHE A 25 -14.38 39.04 -47.74
CA PHE A 25 -14.90 39.07 -49.11
C PHE A 25 -16.33 38.55 -49.09
N SER A 26 -17.28 39.45 -49.35
CA SER A 26 -18.71 39.20 -49.32
C SER A 26 -19.24 38.84 -50.69
N THR A 27 -19.82 37.65 -50.79
CA THR A 27 -20.70 37.20 -51.87
C THR A 27 -21.89 36.48 -51.21
N LYS A 28 -23.11 36.95 -51.51
CA LYS A 28 -24.34 36.75 -50.71
C LYS A 28 -24.88 35.30 -50.65
N ALA A 29 -24.33 34.38 -51.45
CA ALA A 29 -24.64 32.96 -51.40
C ALA A 29 -23.60 32.14 -50.60
N ASP A 30 -22.39 32.68 -50.40
CA ASP A 30 -21.29 31.99 -49.73
C ASP A 30 -21.43 31.99 -48.19
N THR A 31 -22.22 32.90 -47.61
CA THR A 31 -22.37 33.00 -46.15
C THR A 31 -23.13 31.82 -45.54
N ILE A 32 -24.23 31.36 -46.18
CA ILE A 32 -25.03 30.23 -45.67
C ILE A 32 -24.27 28.91 -45.85
N ASP A 33 -23.55 28.73 -46.96
CA ASP A 33 -22.76 27.52 -47.22
C ASP A 33 -21.53 27.45 -46.31
N ASN A 34 -20.88 28.59 -46.03
CA ASN A 34 -19.80 28.67 -45.05
C ASN A 34 -20.28 28.36 -43.61
N LEU A 35 -21.46 28.87 -43.20
CA LEU A 35 -22.08 28.50 -41.93
C LEU A 35 -22.42 27.00 -41.87
N GLN A 36 -22.93 26.43 -42.97
CA GLN A 36 -23.21 24.99 -43.05
C GLN A 36 -21.92 24.15 -42.93
N LYS A 37 -20.84 24.58 -43.57
CA LYS A 37 -19.53 23.93 -43.49
C LYS A 37 -18.98 23.95 -42.06
N LYS A 38 -19.06 25.09 -41.36
CA LYS A 38 -18.68 25.20 -39.94
C LYS A 38 -19.54 24.33 -39.03
N ILE A 39 -20.86 24.28 -39.23
CA ILE A 39 -21.76 23.40 -38.47
C ILE A 39 -21.37 21.93 -38.68
N ASN A 40 -21.06 21.52 -39.91
CA ASN A 40 -20.65 20.15 -40.20
C ASN A 40 -19.28 19.83 -39.58
N GLU A 41 -18.35 20.78 -39.55
CA GLU A 41 -17.05 20.64 -38.90
C GLU A 41 -17.19 20.49 -37.37
N PHE A 42 -17.97 21.37 -36.71
CA PHE A 42 -18.25 21.25 -35.29
C PHE A 42 -19.01 19.97 -34.93
N LYS A 43 -19.93 19.50 -35.78
CA LYS A 43 -20.56 18.17 -35.63
C LYS A 43 -19.55 17.03 -35.76
N GLY A 44 -18.57 17.16 -36.65
CA GLY A 44 -17.45 16.22 -36.75
C GLY A 44 -16.61 16.18 -35.48
N GLN A 45 -16.26 17.35 -34.93
CA GLN A 45 -15.53 17.47 -33.67
C GLN A 45 -16.34 16.92 -32.48
N GLN A 46 -17.65 17.19 -32.44
CA GLN A 46 -18.57 16.63 -31.43
C GLN A 46 -18.54 15.10 -31.45
N LYS A 47 -18.57 14.49 -32.63
CA LYS A 47 -18.50 13.02 -32.77
C LYS A 47 -17.18 12.47 -32.22
N VAL A 48 -16.06 13.11 -32.54
CA VAL A 48 -14.73 12.72 -32.01
C VAL A 48 -14.69 12.82 -30.49
N LEU A 49 -15.25 13.88 -29.90
CA LEU A 49 -15.34 14.01 -28.44
C LEU A 49 -16.27 12.97 -27.81
N GLU A 50 -17.38 12.60 -28.45
CA GLU A 50 -18.24 11.52 -27.97
C GLU A 50 -17.52 10.16 -27.98
N ASP A 51 -16.78 9.86 -29.04
CA ASP A 51 -15.96 8.65 -29.15
C ASP A 51 -14.89 8.61 -28.03
N GLN A 52 -14.18 9.73 -27.81
CA GLN A 52 -13.20 9.87 -26.73
C GLN A 52 -13.83 9.71 -25.34
N ARG A 53 -15.02 10.30 -25.12
CA ARG A 53 -15.75 10.16 -23.85
C ARG A 53 -16.15 8.71 -23.61
N ALA A 54 -16.64 8.01 -24.64
CA ALA A 54 -17.00 6.60 -24.54
C ALA A 54 -15.78 5.73 -24.17
N GLU A 55 -14.62 6.01 -24.78
CA GLU A 55 -13.36 5.32 -24.48
C GLU A 55 -12.88 5.59 -23.04
N TYR A 56 -12.94 6.85 -22.59
CA TYR A 56 -12.58 7.21 -21.21
C TYR A 56 -13.57 6.66 -20.18
N ALA A 57 -14.88 6.64 -20.48
CA ALA A 57 -15.89 6.04 -19.61
C ALA A 57 -15.70 4.52 -19.48
N LYS A 58 -15.41 3.82 -20.59
CA LYS A 58 -15.06 2.41 -20.58
C LYS A 58 -13.78 2.15 -19.77
N SER A 59 -12.76 2.97 -19.98
CA SER A 59 -11.50 2.88 -19.22
C SER A 59 -11.73 3.12 -17.73
N LEU A 60 -12.57 4.10 -17.35
CA LEU A 60 -12.93 4.36 -15.96
C LEU A 60 -13.66 3.18 -15.33
N LEU A 61 -14.61 2.57 -16.03
CA LEU A 61 -15.35 1.40 -15.54
C LEU A 61 -14.41 0.21 -15.30
N GLU A 62 -13.49 -0.06 -16.22
CA GLU A 62 -12.46 -1.07 -16.02
C GLU A 62 -11.54 -0.71 -14.83
N LYS A 63 -11.17 0.57 -14.67
CA LYS A 63 -10.40 1.04 -13.52
C LYS A 63 -11.17 0.91 -12.19
N GLN A 64 -12.47 1.13 -12.18
CA GLN A 64 -13.34 0.91 -11.02
C GLN A 64 -13.44 -0.57 -10.64
N LYS A 65 -13.56 -1.48 -11.62
CA LYS A 65 -13.49 -2.93 -11.36
C LYS A 65 -12.14 -3.35 -10.79
N THR A 66 -11.05 -2.83 -11.36
CA THR A 66 -9.71 -3.10 -10.81
C THR A 66 -9.58 -2.54 -9.40
N ALA A 67 -10.13 -1.35 -9.13
CA ALA A 67 -10.12 -0.77 -7.79
C ALA A 67 -10.89 -1.63 -6.77
N ALA A 68 -12.05 -2.18 -7.12
CA ALA A 68 -12.77 -3.11 -6.25
C ALA A 68 -11.97 -4.39 -5.95
N ASN A 69 -11.24 -4.91 -6.94
CA ASN A 69 -10.32 -6.04 -6.70
C ASN A 69 -9.13 -5.62 -5.81
N LEU A 70 -8.61 -4.41 -6.00
CA LEU A 70 -7.54 -3.85 -5.18
C LEU A 70 -8.00 -3.56 -3.76
N GLU A 71 -9.26 -3.18 -3.53
CA GLU A 71 -9.84 -3.06 -2.18
C GLU A 71 -9.85 -4.41 -1.47
N ASN A 72 -10.20 -5.49 -2.15
CA ASN A 72 -10.09 -6.84 -1.58
C ASN A 72 -8.62 -7.18 -1.23
N GLN A 73 -7.67 -6.84 -2.11
CA GLN A 73 -6.25 -7.03 -1.82
C GLN A 73 -5.78 -6.17 -0.63
N ILE A 74 -6.25 -4.94 -0.52
CA ILE A 74 -5.96 -4.06 0.62
C ILE A 74 -6.53 -4.65 1.90
N ALA A 75 -7.74 -5.20 1.87
CA ALA A 75 -8.35 -5.87 3.02
C ALA A 75 -7.56 -7.13 3.45
N LEU A 76 -7.04 -7.90 2.50
CA LEU A 76 -6.13 -9.02 2.79
C LEU A 76 -4.83 -8.54 3.44
N LEU A 77 -4.20 -7.49 2.88
CA LEU A 77 -3.01 -6.88 3.48
C LEU A 77 -3.29 -6.32 4.88
N ASP A 78 -4.47 -5.77 5.13
CA ASP A 78 -4.87 -5.31 6.47
C ASP A 78 -4.99 -6.45 7.47
N ASN A 79 -5.56 -7.58 7.07
CA ASN A 79 -5.61 -8.77 7.89
C ASN A 79 -4.20 -9.32 8.17
N GLU A 80 -3.33 -9.33 7.16
CA GLU A 80 -1.93 -9.75 7.30
C GLU A 80 -1.16 -8.83 8.27
N ILE A 81 -1.28 -7.50 8.11
CA ILE A 81 -0.71 -6.51 9.02
C ILE A 81 -1.20 -6.74 10.46
N SER A 82 -2.50 -6.97 10.65
CA SER A 82 -3.05 -7.22 11.98
C SER A 82 -2.51 -8.53 12.58
N LEU A 83 -2.41 -9.59 11.77
CA LEU A 83 -1.85 -10.87 12.19
C LEU A 83 -0.38 -10.73 12.59
N THR A 84 0.42 -10.05 11.78
CA THR A 84 1.85 -9.82 12.07
C THR A 84 2.04 -8.98 13.33
N LYS A 85 1.20 -7.95 13.55
CA LYS A 85 1.22 -7.18 14.82
C LYS A 85 0.91 -8.04 16.04
N ASN A 86 -0.08 -8.93 15.96
CA ASN A 86 -0.41 -9.84 17.06
C ASN A 86 0.76 -10.78 17.35
N LYS A 87 1.39 -11.34 16.30
CA LYS A 87 2.59 -12.19 16.45
C LYS A 87 3.77 -11.43 17.04
N ILE A 88 3.98 -10.16 16.66
CA ILE A 88 4.99 -9.29 17.28
C ILE A 88 4.73 -9.18 18.79
N GLY A 89 3.50 -8.84 19.19
CA GLY A 89 3.14 -8.74 20.60
C GLY A 89 3.33 -10.06 21.36
N GLU A 90 2.99 -11.20 20.76
CA GLU A 90 3.26 -12.53 21.32
C GLU A 90 4.77 -12.78 21.51
N THR A 91 5.59 -12.37 20.53
CA THR A 91 7.06 -12.49 20.61
C THR A 91 7.62 -11.65 21.73
N GLU A 92 7.15 -10.40 21.88
CA GLU A 92 7.57 -9.47 22.93
C GLU A 92 7.25 -10.04 24.32
N LEU A 93 6.06 -10.63 24.49
CA LEU A 93 5.69 -11.32 25.73
C LEU A 93 6.58 -12.55 26.00
N ASN A 94 6.92 -13.32 24.97
CA ASN A 94 7.83 -14.46 25.11
C ASN A 94 9.25 -14.01 25.48
N ILE A 95 9.73 -12.88 24.94
CA ILE A 95 11.00 -12.24 25.32
C ILE A 95 10.98 -11.85 26.80
N GLU A 96 9.93 -11.15 27.25
CA GLU A 96 9.80 -10.73 28.65
C GLU A 96 9.78 -11.94 29.59
N LYS A 97 9.00 -12.97 29.24
CA LYS A 97 8.96 -14.23 29.99
C LYS A 97 10.33 -14.90 30.08
N ALA A 98 11.06 -15.00 28.96
CA ALA A 98 12.39 -15.59 28.93
C ALA A 98 13.39 -14.81 29.80
N ILE A 99 13.33 -13.47 29.80
CA ILE A 99 14.15 -12.62 30.67
C ILE A 99 13.86 -12.92 32.15
N LEU A 100 12.58 -12.96 32.55
CA LEU A 100 12.18 -13.25 33.93
C LEU A 100 12.61 -14.67 34.36
N GLU A 101 12.51 -15.65 33.47
CA GLU A 101 12.98 -17.02 33.74
C GLU A 101 14.51 -17.06 33.93
N ILE A 102 15.28 -16.32 33.12
CA ILE A 102 16.74 -16.19 33.26
C ILE A 102 17.11 -15.48 34.57
N GLU A 103 16.42 -14.40 34.94
CA GLU A 103 16.65 -13.70 36.21
C GLU A 103 16.39 -14.59 37.41
N LYS A 104 15.30 -15.35 37.39
CA LYS A 104 14.97 -16.35 38.41
C LYS A 104 16.06 -17.42 38.51
N LEU A 105 16.48 -18.00 37.38
CA LEU A 105 17.55 -19.00 37.34
C LEU A 105 18.85 -18.44 37.92
N ASN A 106 19.22 -17.21 37.56
CA ASN A 106 20.41 -16.55 38.09
C ASN A 106 20.34 -16.36 39.60
N ALA A 107 19.20 -15.91 40.14
CA ALA A 107 19.02 -15.78 41.58
C ALA A 107 19.14 -17.13 42.30
N GLU A 108 18.57 -18.20 41.74
CA GLU A 108 18.67 -19.55 42.28
C GLU A 108 20.11 -20.10 42.25
N ILE A 109 20.84 -19.87 41.15
CA ILE A 109 22.25 -20.26 41.01
C ILE A 109 23.11 -19.53 42.04
N ILE A 110 22.97 -18.20 42.17
CA ILE A 110 23.72 -17.40 43.15
C ILE A 110 23.48 -17.92 44.57
N LYS A 111 22.22 -18.21 44.92
CA LYS A 111 21.88 -18.76 46.24
C LYS A 111 22.56 -20.11 46.47
N LYS A 112 22.52 -21.03 45.48
CA LYS A 112 23.18 -22.33 45.59
C LYS A 112 24.69 -22.19 45.70
N GLU A 113 25.31 -21.27 44.97
CA GLU A 113 26.75 -21.01 45.06
C GLU A 113 27.16 -20.50 46.44
N GLN A 114 26.35 -19.64 47.06
CA GLN A 114 26.58 -19.21 48.45
C GLN A 114 26.46 -20.38 49.42
N ASP A 115 25.46 -21.24 49.26
CA ASP A 115 25.28 -22.42 50.11
C ASP A 115 26.41 -23.45 49.93
N ILE A 116 26.85 -23.68 48.68
CA ILE A 116 28.01 -24.51 48.34
C ILE A 116 29.28 -23.94 48.98
N SER A 117 29.51 -22.63 48.88
CA SER A 117 30.68 -21.98 49.47
C SER A 117 30.70 -22.16 50.99
N ARG A 118 29.55 -21.91 51.66
CA ARG A 118 29.43 -22.05 53.12
C ARG A 118 29.66 -23.49 53.56
N GLN A 119 29.04 -24.47 52.90
CA GLN A 119 29.19 -25.89 53.25
C GLN A 119 30.62 -26.39 52.97
N SER A 120 31.24 -25.94 51.87
CA SER A 120 32.62 -26.29 51.54
C SER A 120 33.62 -25.73 52.54
N GLU A 121 33.40 -24.51 53.05
CA GLU A 121 34.23 -23.91 54.08
C GLU A 121 34.12 -24.67 55.41
N VAL A 122 32.88 -24.96 55.85
CA VAL A 122 32.64 -25.75 57.08
C VAL A 122 33.31 -27.12 56.99
N LEU A 123 33.15 -27.81 55.86
CA LEU A 123 33.75 -29.13 55.65
C LEU A 123 35.28 -29.07 55.61
N SER A 124 35.84 -28.02 54.99
CA SER A 124 37.30 -27.83 54.92
C SER A 124 37.90 -27.56 56.30
N SER A 125 37.25 -26.73 57.12
CA SER A 125 37.67 -26.49 58.50
C SER A 125 37.57 -27.76 59.35
N LEU A 126 36.51 -28.54 59.18
CA LEU A 126 36.34 -29.81 59.89
C LEU A 126 37.39 -30.84 59.49
N MET A 127 37.70 -30.98 58.20
CA MET A 127 38.78 -31.87 57.74
C MET A 127 40.15 -31.43 58.28
N ARG A 128 40.39 -30.12 58.40
CA ARG A 128 41.63 -29.59 59.00
C ARG A 128 41.70 -29.93 60.49
N GLU A 129 40.62 -29.72 61.24
CA GLU A 129 40.54 -30.08 62.66
C GLU A 129 40.79 -31.59 62.87
N ILE A 130 40.13 -32.44 62.06
CA ILE A 130 40.34 -33.90 62.10
C ILE A 130 41.81 -34.23 61.83
N PHE A 131 42.43 -33.63 60.81
CA PHE A 131 43.84 -33.88 60.48
C PHE A 131 44.80 -33.41 61.59
N GLU A 132 44.49 -32.31 62.28
CA GLU A 132 45.27 -31.83 63.42
C GLU A 132 45.12 -32.76 64.65
N GLN A 133 43.92 -33.31 64.87
CA GLN A 133 43.60 -34.24 65.98
C GLN A 133 44.04 -35.70 65.76
N ASP A 134 44.06 -36.20 64.52
CA ASP A 134 44.44 -37.59 64.16
C ASP A 134 45.92 -37.92 64.44
N SER A 135 46.66 -36.94 64.99
CA SER A 135 47.96 -37.15 65.62
C SER A 135 47.90 -37.93 66.96
N GLU A 136 46.71 -38.13 67.57
CA GLU A 136 46.50 -39.04 68.70
C GLU A 136 45.85 -40.37 68.24
N THR A 137 46.58 -41.48 68.35
CA THR A 137 46.10 -42.81 67.94
C THR A 137 44.88 -43.27 68.76
N THR A 138 43.97 -44.06 68.18
CA THR A 138 42.80 -44.66 68.89
C THR A 138 43.18 -45.42 70.17
N LEU A 139 44.40 -45.98 70.22
CA LEU A 139 44.96 -46.62 71.41
C LEU A 139 45.23 -45.62 72.56
N SER A 140 45.62 -44.38 72.24
CA SER A 140 45.84 -43.29 73.20
C SER A 140 44.53 -42.81 73.81
N ILE A 141 43.44 -42.77 73.03
CA ILE A 141 42.09 -42.42 73.50
C ILE A 141 41.57 -43.49 74.48
N LEU A 142 41.79 -44.78 74.17
CA LEU A 142 41.44 -45.90 75.05
C LEU A 142 42.20 -45.85 76.39
N LEU A 143 43.46 -45.41 76.38
CA LEU A 143 44.31 -45.28 77.58
C LEU A 143 44.07 -43.98 78.38
N LYS A 144 43.42 -42.97 77.79
CA LYS A 144 43.09 -41.68 78.44
C LYS A 144 41.77 -41.70 79.21
N ASN A 145 40.81 -42.51 78.77
CA ASN A 145 39.46 -42.51 79.34
C ASN A 145 39.39 -43.40 80.61
N ASN A 146 39.00 -42.79 81.73
CA ASN A 146 39.01 -43.42 83.06
C ASN A 146 37.91 -44.48 83.27
N ASN A 147 36.94 -44.61 82.34
CA ASN A 147 35.89 -45.64 82.39
C ASN A 147 35.43 -46.08 80.98
N PHE A 148 34.86 -47.30 80.90
CA PHE A 148 34.42 -47.92 79.63
C PHE A 148 33.17 -47.24 79.02
N SER A 149 32.34 -46.58 79.84
CA SER A 149 31.16 -45.85 79.36
C SER A 149 31.52 -44.57 78.61
N ASP A 150 32.55 -43.85 79.04
CA ASP A 150 33.06 -42.65 78.39
C ASP A 150 33.67 -43.01 77.04
N PHE A 151 34.41 -44.12 76.95
CA PHE A 151 34.89 -44.65 75.67
C PHE A 151 33.76 -44.99 74.70
N LEU A 152 32.68 -45.67 75.15
CA LEU A 152 31.54 -45.98 74.29
C LEU A 152 30.78 -44.71 73.83
N ASN A 153 30.68 -43.70 74.70
CA ASN A 153 30.08 -42.42 74.34
C ASN A 153 30.92 -41.70 73.28
N ASP A 154 32.24 -41.61 73.45
CA ASP A 154 33.15 -40.97 72.49
C ASP A 154 33.14 -41.68 71.14
N ALA A 155 33.12 -43.02 71.13
CA ALA A 155 33.01 -43.81 69.91
C ALA A 155 31.68 -43.56 69.17
N PHE A 156 30.57 -43.50 69.90
CA PHE A 156 29.26 -43.17 69.33
C PHE A 156 29.21 -41.74 68.80
N TYR A 157 29.79 -40.76 69.50
CA TYR A 157 29.88 -39.37 69.01
C TYR A 157 30.72 -39.26 67.74
N LEU A 158 31.81 -40.03 67.64
CA LEU A 158 32.69 -40.03 66.47
C LEU A 158 32.00 -40.67 65.26
N GLU A 159 31.31 -41.80 65.44
CA GLU A 159 30.47 -42.43 64.42
C GLU A 159 29.38 -41.47 63.92
N GLN A 160 28.65 -40.84 64.83
CA GLN A 160 27.59 -39.87 64.49
C GLN A 160 28.13 -38.64 63.76
N THR A 161 29.35 -38.20 64.10
CA THR A 161 30.03 -37.10 63.42
C THR A 161 30.46 -37.51 62.01
N GLN A 162 31.01 -38.71 61.86
CA GLN A 162 31.42 -39.26 60.56
C GLN A 162 30.23 -39.46 59.60
N ASN A 163 29.08 -39.90 60.13
CA ASN A 163 27.83 -39.97 59.37
C ASN A 163 27.39 -38.59 58.89
N LYS A 164 27.34 -37.57 59.77
CA LYS A 164 27.00 -36.19 59.39
C LYS A 164 27.96 -35.57 58.37
N ILE A 165 29.25 -35.91 58.43
CA ILE A 165 30.24 -35.47 57.44
C ILE A 165 29.93 -36.09 56.08
N THR A 166 29.65 -37.39 56.05
CA THR A 166 29.30 -38.12 54.83
C THR A 166 28.04 -37.53 54.20
N ASP A 167 27.00 -37.31 55.00
CA ASP A 167 25.76 -36.67 54.56
C ASP A 167 26.02 -35.25 54.02
N SER A 168 26.90 -34.48 54.66
CA SER A 168 27.25 -33.12 54.23
C SER A 168 28.01 -33.11 52.90
N ILE A 169 28.91 -34.08 52.68
CA ILE A 169 29.63 -34.26 51.40
C ILE A 169 28.66 -34.63 50.29
N GLU A 170 27.73 -35.55 50.56
CA GLU A 170 26.72 -35.96 49.58
C GLU A 170 25.80 -34.79 49.22
N ASN A 171 25.31 -34.05 50.21
CA ASN A 171 24.52 -32.84 50.00
C ASN A 171 25.28 -31.79 49.19
N LEU A 172 26.56 -31.54 49.49
CA LEU A 172 27.40 -30.61 48.75
C LEU A 172 27.58 -31.03 47.29
N LYS A 173 27.76 -32.33 47.04
CA LYS A 173 27.84 -32.90 45.70
C LYS A 173 26.53 -32.67 44.94
N THR A 174 25.39 -32.99 45.55
CA THR A 174 24.07 -32.77 44.94
C THR A 174 23.82 -31.29 44.64
N LEU A 175 24.18 -30.38 45.55
CA LEU A 175 24.05 -28.93 45.30
C LEU A 175 24.88 -28.47 44.10
N LYS A 176 26.13 -28.95 43.99
CA LYS A 176 27.00 -28.66 42.84
C LYS A 176 26.39 -29.18 41.54
N GLU A 177 25.94 -30.43 41.51
CA GLU A 177 25.29 -31.02 40.32
C GLU A 177 24.03 -30.25 39.90
N GLN A 178 23.20 -29.84 40.86
CA GLN A 178 22.02 -29.03 40.59
C GLN A 178 22.35 -27.63 40.08
N SER A 179 23.41 -26.99 40.61
CA SER A 179 23.87 -25.68 40.15
C SER A 179 24.37 -25.73 38.71
N GLU A 180 25.20 -26.74 38.39
CA GLU A 180 25.66 -26.99 37.01
C GLU A 180 24.52 -27.27 36.04
N TRP A 181 23.51 -28.03 36.47
CA TRP A 181 22.31 -28.26 35.67
C TRP A 181 21.54 -26.96 35.42
N GLN A 182 21.36 -26.11 36.43
CA GLN A 182 20.70 -24.81 36.28
C GLN A 182 21.48 -23.86 35.37
N ARG A 183 22.82 -23.84 35.46
CA ARG A 183 23.67 -23.07 34.53
C ARG A 183 23.46 -23.50 33.08
N LYS A 184 23.30 -24.81 32.81
CA LYS A 184 22.96 -25.30 31.46
C LYS A 184 21.57 -24.84 31.01
N GLN A 185 20.57 -24.84 31.90
CA GLN A 185 19.24 -24.33 31.60
C GLN A 185 19.28 -22.82 31.29
N GLU A 186 20.07 -22.04 32.04
CA GLU A 186 20.25 -20.61 31.82
C GLU A 186 20.84 -20.31 30.44
N VAL A 187 21.88 -21.05 30.03
CA VAL A 187 22.47 -20.92 28.68
C VAL A 187 21.44 -21.23 27.61
N SER A 188 20.70 -22.34 27.74
CA SER A 188 19.64 -22.68 26.79
C SER A 188 18.54 -21.61 26.71
N LYS A 189 18.18 -20.99 27.84
CA LYS A 189 17.21 -19.89 27.88
C LYS A 189 17.74 -18.61 27.23
N LYS A 190 19.03 -18.31 27.34
CA LYS A 190 19.66 -17.19 26.63
C LYS A 190 19.65 -17.40 25.11
N GLU A 191 19.91 -18.62 24.65
CA GLU A 191 19.80 -18.97 23.23
C GLU A 191 18.35 -18.82 22.73
N GLU A 192 17.36 -19.27 23.51
CA GLU A 192 15.93 -19.08 23.21
C GLU A 192 15.56 -17.59 23.13
N LEU A 193 16.05 -16.77 24.06
CA LEU A 193 15.86 -15.32 24.08
C LEU A 193 16.43 -14.65 22.81
N ASP A 194 17.64 -15.03 22.39
CA ASP A 194 18.26 -14.48 21.19
C ASP A 194 17.50 -14.89 19.92
N ASN A 195 16.96 -16.11 19.87
CA ASN A 195 16.08 -16.55 18.79
C ASN A 195 14.80 -15.71 18.73
N PHE A 196 14.14 -15.44 19.86
CA PHE A 196 12.95 -14.58 19.87
C PHE A 196 13.26 -13.14 19.45
N LYS A 197 14.42 -12.58 19.84
CA LYS A 197 14.84 -11.24 19.39
C LYS A 197 15.06 -11.20 17.88
N ASN A 198 15.69 -12.22 17.30
CA ASN A 198 15.89 -12.32 15.86
C ASN A 198 14.54 -12.45 15.13
N GLU A 199 13.64 -13.28 15.66
CA GLU A 199 12.30 -13.44 15.13
C GLU A 199 11.50 -12.12 15.16
N LEU A 200 11.62 -11.35 16.24
CA LEU A 200 11.00 -10.03 16.38
C LEU A 200 11.46 -9.07 15.28
N ILE A 201 12.76 -9.01 15.01
CA ILE A 201 13.34 -8.15 13.95
C ILE A 201 12.81 -8.55 12.57
N VAL A 202 12.76 -9.86 12.28
CA VAL A 202 12.21 -10.38 11.02
C VAL A 202 10.74 -9.97 10.86
N ARG A 203 9.92 -10.16 11.90
CA ARG A 203 8.49 -9.80 11.89
C ARG A 203 8.26 -8.30 11.76
N GLN A 204 9.08 -7.46 12.39
CA GLN A 204 9.02 -6.00 12.23
C GLN A 204 9.37 -5.59 10.79
N THR A 205 10.38 -6.23 10.20
CA THR A 205 10.75 -5.98 8.80
C THR A 205 9.63 -6.39 7.85
N GLU A 206 9.02 -7.56 8.07
CA GLU A 206 7.86 -8.03 7.32
C GLU A 206 6.68 -7.04 7.43
N LEU A 207 6.37 -6.57 8.64
CA LEU A 207 5.33 -5.57 8.87
C LEU A 207 5.58 -4.27 8.09
N ASP A 208 6.82 -3.77 8.08
CA ASP A 208 7.20 -2.57 7.36
C ASP A 208 7.03 -2.74 5.84
N LEU A 209 7.47 -3.89 5.30
CA LEU A 209 7.33 -4.22 3.88
C LEU A 209 5.86 -4.35 3.46
N THR A 210 5.02 -5.04 4.24
CA THR A 210 3.59 -5.20 3.96
C THR A 210 2.87 -3.86 4.07
N THR A 211 3.23 -3.02 5.05
CA THR A 211 2.67 -1.66 5.20
C THR A 211 3.07 -0.74 4.03
N ALA A 212 4.32 -0.82 3.57
CA ALA A 212 4.79 -0.08 2.41
C ALA A 212 4.06 -0.51 1.12
N SER A 213 3.91 -1.82 0.91
CA SER A 213 3.18 -2.40 -0.22
C SER A 213 1.72 -1.94 -0.24
N LYS A 214 1.05 -1.95 0.93
CA LYS A 214 -0.31 -1.42 1.08
C LYS A 214 -0.39 0.06 0.67
N LYS A 215 0.56 0.88 1.13
CA LYS A 215 0.60 2.32 0.82
C LYS A 215 0.80 2.57 -0.68
N GLU A 216 1.66 1.81 -1.33
CA GLU A 216 1.88 1.90 -2.77
C GLU A 216 0.61 1.55 -3.56
N LEU A 217 -0.07 0.47 -3.17
CA LEU A 217 -1.31 0.02 -3.81
C LEU A 217 -2.44 1.05 -3.70
N LEU A 218 -2.59 1.65 -2.51
CA LEU A 218 -3.53 2.75 -2.27
C LEU A 218 -3.21 3.98 -3.12
N GLY A 219 -1.93 4.34 -3.24
CA GLY A 219 -1.48 5.47 -4.05
C GLY A 219 -1.77 5.28 -5.53
N LYS A 220 -1.44 4.10 -6.09
CA LYS A 220 -1.73 3.74 -7.49
C LYS A 220 -3.23 3.80 -7.78
N THR A 221 -4.05 3.19 -6.92
CA THR A 221 -5.51 3.12 -7.12
C THR A 221 -6.16 4.50 -7.14
N LYS A 222 -5.90 5.33 -6.13
CA LYS A 222 -6.49 6.68 -6.03
C LYS A 222 -5.98 7.62 -7.12
N GLY A 223 -4.71 7.53 -7.48
CA GLY A 223 -4.10 8.37 -8.52
C GLY A 223 -4.66 8.08 -9.91
N GLU A 224 -4.83 6.81 -10.27
CA GLU A 224 -5.41 6.44 -11.56
C GLU A 224 -6.88 6.86 -11.68
N GLN A 225 -7.71 6.60 -10.65
CA GLN A 225 -9.11 7.00 -10.66
C GLN A 225 -9.28 8.52 -10.85
N SER A 226 -8.58 9.33 -10.04
CA SER A 226 -8.65 10.79 -10.13
C SER A 226 -8.19 11.32 -11.50
N ARG A 227 -7.18 10.69 -12.13
CA ARG A 227 -6.73 11.07 -13.48
C ARG A 227 -7.83 10.87 -14.52
N TYR A 228 -8.52 9.73 -14.51
CA TYR A 228 -9.57 9.45 -15.49
C TYR A 228 -10.85 10.28 -15.25
N GLU A 229 -11.20 10.54 -14.00
CA GLU A 229 -12.29 11.46 -13.65
C GLU A 229 -12.02 12.89 -14.16
N ASN A 230 -10.80 13.39 -13.99
CA ASN A 230 -10.39 14.70 -14.50
C ASN A 230 -10.39 14.76 -16.04
N LEU A 231 -9.98 13.68 -16.72
CA LEU A 231 -10.04 13.60 -18.18
C LEU A 231 -11.49 13.62 -18.69
N LEU A 232 -12.39 12.87 -18.04
CA LEU A 232 -13.82 12.86 -18.38
C LEU A 232 -14.45 14.23 -18.18
N LYS A 233 -14.16 14.90 -17.06
CA LYS A 233 -14.66 16.26 -16.80
C LYS A 233 -14.23 17.25 -17.90
N ARG A 234 -12.96 17.21 -18.29
CA ARG A 234 -12.43 18.07 -19.36
C ARG A 234 -13.12 17.82 -20.71
N VAL A 235 -13.32 16.55 -21.08
CA VAL A 235 -13.99 16.20 -22.34
C VAL A 235 -15.46 16.65 -22.32
N GLU A 236 -16.14 16.53 -21.18
CA GLU A 236 -17.52 16.99 -21.03
C GLU A 236 -17.63 18.53 -21.12
N GLU A 237 -16.69 19.26 -20.53
CA GLU A 237 -16.58 20.73 -20.67
C GLU A 237 -16.40 21.13 -22.14
N GLN A 238 -15.47 20.50 -22.86
CA GLN A 238 -15.23 20.76 -24.29
C GLN A 238 -16.44 20.43 -25.17
N ARG A 239 -17.14 19.33 -24.87
CA ARG A 239 -18.38 18.95 -25.56
C ARG A 239 -19.45 20.02 -25.38
N ASN A 240 -19.64 20.52 -24.16
CA ASN A 240 -20.66 21.53 -23.87
C ASN A 240 -20.37 22.86 -24.58
N GLU A 241 -19.10 23.24 -24.68
CA GLU A 241 -18.66 24.41 -25.47
C GLU A 241 -18.99 24.23 -26.96
N ILE A 242 -18.67 23.09 -27.55
CA ILE A 242 -19.00 22.79 -28.96
C ILE A 242 -20.52 22.79 -29.20
N LEU A 243 -21.31 22.24 -28.28
CA LEU A 243 -22.77 22.26 -28.37
C LEU A 243 -23.32 23.69 -28.38
N GLY A 244 -22.82 24.57 -27.49
CA GLY A 244 -23.17 25.99 -27.48
C GLY A 244 -22.81 26.69 -28.79
N ASN A 245 -21.61 26.42 -29.31
CA ASN A 245 -21.16 26.98 -30.60
C ASN A 245 -22.03 26.50 -31.78
N ILE A 246 -22.44 25.22 -31.79
CA ILE A 246 -23.36 24.69 -32.81
C ILE A 246 -24.72 25.37 -32.73
N GLU A 247 -25.26 25.54 -31.52
CA GLU A 247 -26.56 26.20 -31.31
C GLU A 247 -26.52 27.66 -31.78
N GLU A 248 -25.45 28.38 -31.47
CA GLU A 248 -25.25 29.76 -31.92
C GLU A 248 -25.16 29.83 -33.46
N LEU A 249 -24.36 28.96 -34.08
CA LEU A 249 -24.24 28.91 -35.55
C LEU A 249 -25.56 28.53 -36.22
N MET A 250 -26.35 27.64 -35.62
CA MET A 250 -27.69 27.28 -36.11
C MET A 250 -28.64 28.48 -36.03
N ARG A 251 -28.59 29.26 -34.94
CA ARG A 251 -29.37 30.49 -34.79
C ARG A 251 -28.96 31.56 -35.81
N GLN A 252 -27.66 31.75 -36.03
CA GLN A 252 -27.13 32.65 -37.05
C GLN A 252 -27.57 32.24 -38.46
N LYS A 253 -27.47 30.94 -38.77
CA LYS A 253 -27.94 30.39 -40.06
C LYS A 253 -29.44 30.59 -40.25
N ALA A 254 -30.26 30.35 -39.22
CA ALA A 254 -31.70 30.55 -39.26
C ALA A 254 -32.07 32.03 -39.47
N ALA A 255 -31.39 32.95 -38.78
CA ALA A 255 -31.57 34.39 -38.97
C ALA A 255 -31.20 34.84 -40.39
N GLU A 256 -30.11 34.33 -40.95
CA GLU A 256 -29.70 34.66 -42.31
C GLU A 256 -30.65 34.06 -43.36
N LEU A 257 -31.16 32.85 -43.15
CA LEU A 257 -32.21 32.24 -43.99
C LEU A 257 -33.49 33.09 -43.97
N ALA A 258 -33.94 33.54 -42.79
CA ALA A 258 -35.11 34.40 -42.66
C ALA A 258 -34.90 35.77 -43.35
N ARG A 259 -33.69 36.34 -43.25
CA ARG A 259 -33.32 37.59 -43.93
C ARG A 259 -33.32 37.43 -45.46
N VAL A 260 -32.79 36.31 -45.96
CA VAL A 260 -32.78 35.98 -47.40
C VAL A 260 -34.20 35.78 -47.91
N GLN A 261 -35.07 35.09 -47.15
CA GLN A 261 -36.48 34.90 -47.50
C GLN A 261 -37.27 36.22 -47.48
N ALA A 262 -37.03 37.10 -46.52
CA ALA A 262 -37.65 38.42 -46.45
C ALA A 262 -37.20 39.36 -47.59
N GLY A 263 -35.99 39.15 -48.13
CA GLY A 263 -35.46 39.87 -49.29
C GLY A 263 -35.92 39.34 -50.65
N GLN A 264 -36.61 38.19 -50.70
CA GLN A 264 -37.22 37.69 -51.93
C GLN A 264 -38.53 38.45 -52.21
N PHE A 265 -38.50 39.34 -53.19
CA PHE A 265 -39.67 40.07 -53.68
C PHE A 265 -40.72 39.08 -54.20
N LYS A 266 -41.83 38.89 -53.48
CA LYS A 266 -43.02 38.24 -54.02
C LYS A 266 -43.67 39.25 -54.98
N PRO A 267 -43.68 39.01 -56.31
CA PRO A 267 -44.26 39.98 -57.23
C PRO A 267 -45.73 40.22 -56.86
N ALA A 268 -46.16 41.49 -56.90
CA ALA A 268 -47.54 41.86 -56.63
C ALA A 268 -48.49 41.04 -57.54
N PRO A 269 -49.64 40.56 -57.04
CA PRO A 269 -50.58 39.80 -57.86
C PRO A 269 -51.01 40.65 -59.04
N ASN A 270 -50.56 40.30 -60.24
CA ASN A 270 -50.97 40.94 -61.48
C ASN A 270 -52.36 40.40 -61.85
N PRO A 271 -53.42 41.22 -61.89
CA PRO A 271 -54.77 40.77 -62.22
C PRO A 271 -54.95 40.29 -63.67
N LYS A 272 -53.88 40.26 -64.50
CA LYS A 272 -53.87 39.63 -65.84
C LYS A 272 -53.15 38.27 -65.93
N ALA A 273 -52.74 37.68 -64.81
CA ALA A 273 -52.05 36.40 -64.80
C ALA A 273 -53.02 35.23 -64.51
N GLU A 274 -53.91 34.93 -65.45
CA GLU A 274 -54.76 33.71 -65.40
C GLU A 274 -54.02 32.43 -65.83
N ALA A 275 -52.70 32.49 -66.09
CA ALA A 275 -51.89 31.31 -66.41
C ALA A 275 -50.56 31.35 -65.66
N TRP A 276 -50.51 30.71 -64.49
CA TRP A 276 -49.24 30.34 -63.85
C TRP A 276 -48.83 28.95 -64.33
N HIS A 277 -48.52 28.85 -65.63
CA HIS A 277 -47.75 27.75 -66.15
C HIS A 277 -46.32 28.25 -66.37
N TYR A 278 -45.37 27.64 -65.66
CA TYR A 278 -43.97 27.75 -66.02
C TYR A 278 -43.77 27.07 -67.38
N TYR A 279 -43.75 27.84 -68.47
CA TYR A 279 -43.38 27.31 -69.79
C TYR A 279 -41.88 27.06 -69.83
N GLN A 280 -41.44 25.79 -69.94
CA GLN A 280 -40.02 25.39 -70.01
C GLN A 280 -39.18 26.17 -71.05
N THR A 281 -39.84 26.91 -71.93
CA THR A 281 -39.28 27.75 -72.99
C THR A 281 -39.17 29.25 -72.68
N ASP A 282 -39.59 29.74 -71.50
CA ASP A 282 -39.50 31.15 -71.15
C ASP A 282 -38.02 31.61 -71.07
N PRO A 283 -37.58 32.58 -71.89
CA PRO A 283 -36.19 32.99 -71.98
C PRO A 283 -35.57 33.48 -70.67
N ARG A 284 -36.39 33.91 -69.70
CA ARG A 284 -35.91 34.45 -68.41
C ARG A 284 -35.35 33.38 -67.49
N TRP A 285 -35.66 32.10 -67.73
CA TRP A 285 -35.20 30.98 -66.89
C TRP A 285 -34.93 29.69 -67.69
N GLY A 286 -35.58 29.50 -68.83
CA GLY A 286 -35.34 28.41 -69.77
C GLY A 286 -33.92 28.38 -70.33
N ASP A 287 -33.31 29.56 -70.54
CA ASP A 287 -31.93 29.70 -71.03
C ASP A 287 -30.90 29.90 -69.91
N SER A 288 -31.33 29.80 -68.65
CA SER A 288 -30.44 29.90 -67.48
C SER A 288 -29.88 28.52 -67.15
N PHE A 289 -28.56 28.46 -66.93
CA PHE A 289 -27.88 27.25 -66.51
C PHE A 289 -28.30 26.85 -65.09
N ILE A 290 -28.61 25.56 -64.89
CA ILE A 290 -28.97 25.04 -63.57
C ILE A 290 -27.67 24.76 -62.79
N GLY A 291 -27.32 25.66 -61.86
CA GLY A 291 -26.13 25.52 -61.03
C GLY A 291 -24.83 25.49 -61.86
N PHE A 292 -23.95 24.52 -61.62
CA PHE A 292 -22.69 24.34 -62.36
C PHE A 292 -22.85 23.50 -63.65
N SER A 293 -24.08 23.18 -64.06
CA SER A 293 -24.34 22.41 -65.28
C SER A 293 -24.24 23.29 -66.53
N LYS A 294 -23.83 22.70 -67.67
CA LYS A 294 -23.93 23.33 -69.00
C LYS A 294 -25.31 23.11 -69.65
N SER A 295 -26.25 22.51 -68.94
CA SER A 295 -27.63 22.28 -69.39
C SER A 295 -28.52 23.47 -69.05
N THR A 296 -29.26 23.95 -70.04
CA THR A 296 -30.37 24.90 -69.87
C THR A 296 -31.62 24.19 -69.36
N MET A 297 -32.61 24.91 -68.83
CA MET A 297 -33.90 24.33 -68.42
C MET A 297 -34.81 23.93 -69.61
N LYS A 298 -34.46 24.36 -70.82
CA LYS A 298 -35.05 23.88 -72.09
C LYS A 298 -34.61 22.48 -72.46
#